data_AF-A0A3C1A0Z9-F1
#
_entry.id   AF-A0A3C1A0Z9-F1
#
_cell.length_a   1.000
_cell.length_b   1.000
_cell.length_c   1.000
_cell.angle_alpha   90.00
_cell.angle_beta   90.00
_cell.angle_gamma   90.00
#
_symmetry.space_group_name_H-M   'P 1'
#
loop_
_entity.id
_entity.type
_entity.pdbx_description
1 polymer ?
#
loop_
_entity_poly.entity_id
_entity_poly.type
_entity_poly.pdbx_seq_one_letter_code
_entity_poly.pdbx_strand_id
1 'polypeptide(L)'
;MRKWRWVIWLVVSILLASCGKRPGLTGEWVTYRNEEYHFSFDHPEGWALSEGPEWTYRYGEGLASLNNQGRSPFWLTEQEMLPNQWEYGPGAFLKQLPSGGVYLEVGLSYGPPIRPQDYGPEMEASDLSSLMQGADWETLMGGLQRYQVRFDKWGRWWNLVAYLREPVQDEDQSRVERIFNTFRFDSIPAGDELWAIGEAKKHLPSTMRPERFPYTQGMVGEEAMVGEEGKEGVFRQTEAQRIEDDVMVTFTYGWGGWEECHPDRCHQWVFRVTAKGEVILVSESGATPPEL
;
A
#
# COMPACT_ATOMS: atom_id res chain seq x y z
N MET A 1 65.13 14.95 -57.04
CA MET A 1 65.46 13.93 -56.01
C MET A 1 64.37 13.92 -54.94
N ARG A 2 63.86 12.70 -54.73
CA ARG A 2 62.87 12.16 -53.79
C ARG A 2 62.14 13.08 -52.78
N LYS A 3 60.83 13.17 -53.01
CA LYS A 3 59.72 13.43 -52.06
C LYS A 3 59.34 12.13 -51.33
N TRP A 4 59.48 12.01 -50.01
CA TRP A 4 58.83 10.94 -49.21
C TRP A 4 58.53 11.43 -47.79
N ARG A 5 57.30 11.89 -47.52
CA ARG A 5 56.75 12.18 -46.18
C ARG A 5 55.23 12.02 -46.22
N TRP A 6 54.71 10.80 -46.36
CA TRP A 6 53.27 10.49 -46.18
C TRP A 6 53.06 8.98 -45.92
N VAL A 7 53.31 8.51 -44.71
CA VAL A 7 52.68 7.32 -44.07
C VAL A 7 53.01 7.54 -42.58
N ILE A 8 52.10 7.80 -41.65
CA ILE A 8 51.30 6.84 -40.91
C ILE A 8 50.32 7.69 -40.09
N TRP A 9 49.06 7.76 -40.50
CA TRP A 9 47.92 8.22 -39.69
C TRP A 9 46.68 7.53 -40.25
N LEU A 10 46.58 6.20 -40.08
CA LEU A 10 45.36 5.46 -40.44
C LEU A 10 45.29 4.07 -39.78
N VAL A 11 45.39 4.00 -38.45
CA VAL A 11 45.06 2.77 -37.67
C VAL A 11 44.25 3.07 -36.39
N VAL A 12 43.75 4.29 -36.16
CA VAL A 12 43.03 4.64 -34.90
C VAL A 12 41.59 5.10 -35.16
N SER A 13 40.87 4.48 -36.11
CA SER A 13 39.48 4.90 -36.40
C SER A 13 38.50 3.77 -36.74
N ILE A 14 38.81 2.51 -36.41
CA ILE A 14 37.86 1.39 -36.59
C ILE A 14 37.71 0.63 -35.27
N LEU A 15 37.26 1.30 -34.21
CA LEU A 15 36.78 0.65 -32.97
C LEU A 15 35.72 1.49 -32.22
N LEU A 16 35.06 2.46 -32.87
CA LEU A 16 34.00 3.27 -32.27
C LEU A 16 32.79 3.37 -33.21
N ALA A 17 32.17 2.22 -33.50
CA ALA A 17 30.78 2.17 -33.94
C ALA A 17 30.23 0.73 -33.82
N SER A 18 30.49 0.06 -32.70
CA SER A 18 29.51 -0.89 -32.19
C SER A 18 28.37 -0.07 -31.58
N CYS A 19 27.67 0.67 -32.43
CA CYS A 19 26.34 1.16 -32.16
C CYS A 19 25.44 -0.07 -32.27
N GLY A 20 25.58 -0.99 -31.32
CA GLY A 20 24.56 -1.96 -31.05
C GLY A 20 23.33 -1.12 -30.77
N LYS A 21 22.35 -1.19 -31.68
CA LYS A 21 20.99 -0.75 -31.38
C LYS A 21 20.67 -1.37 -30.02
N ARG A 22 20.67 -0.54 -28.97
CA ARG A 22 19.99 -0.93 -27.73
C ARG A 22 18.58 -1.30 -28.17
N PRO A 23 18.04 -2.46 -27.76
CA PRO A 23 16.66 -2.80 -28.05
C PRO A 23 15.79 -1.70 -27.43
N GLY A 24 15.46 -0.68 -28.23
CA GLY A 24 14.66 0.44 -27.79
C GLY A 24 13.27 -0.08 -27.47
N LEU A 25 12.73 0.33 -26.30
CA LEU A 25 11.32 0.53 -25.89
C LEU A 25 10.18 -0.31 -26.53
N THR A 26 10.49 -1.40 -27.21
CA THR A 26 9.58 -2.24 -28.01
C THR A 26 9.40 -3.61 -27.38
N GLY A 27 9.86 -3.79 -26.15
CA GLY A 27 9.44 -4.94 -25.35
C GLY A 27 7.92 -4.88 -25.19
N GLU A 28 7.25 -6.01 -25.40
CA GLU A 28 5.83 -6.11 -25.15
C GLU A 28 5.55 -5.80 -23.67
N TRP A 29 4.37 -5.24 -23.40
CA TRP A 29 3.90 -4.97 -22.04
C TRP A 29 2.78 -5.95 -21.76
N VAL A 30 2.79 -6.52 -20.56
CA VAL A 30 1.78 -7.46 -20.10
C VAL A 30 1.06 -6.88 -18.90
N THR A 31 -0.24 -7.12 -18.83
CA THR A 31 -1.08 -6.66 -17.72
C THR A 31 -1.11 -7.71 -16.63
N TYR A 32 -0.76 -7.31 -15.41
CA TYR A 32 -1.02 -8.07 -14.20
C TYR A 32 -2.33 -7.63 -13.56
N ARG A 33 -3.08 -8.57 -13.00
CA ARG A 33 -4.31 -8.32 -12.24
C ARG A 33 -4.29 -9.13 -10.96
N ASN A 34 -4.53 -8.47 -9.84
CA ASN A 34 -4.82 -9.10 -8.57
C ASN A 34 -6.33 -9.04 -8.34
N GLU A 35 -7.00 -10.19 -8.38
CA GLU A 35 -8.46 -10.26 -8.21
C GLU A 35 -8.90 -10.08 -6.76
N GLU A 36 -8.08 -10.52 -5.79
CA GLU A 36 -8.40 -10.47 -4.36
C GLU A 36 -8.38 -9.04 -3.81
N TYR A 37 -7.41 -8.24 -4.24
CA TYR A 37 -7.21 -6.85 -3.82
C TYR A 37 -7.60 -5.84 -4.90
N HIS A 38 -8.24 -6.29 -5.98
CA HIS A 38 -8.96 -5.46 -6.94
C HIS A 38 -8.10 -4.37 -7.60
N PHE A 39 -6.89 -4.72 -8.02
CA PHE A 39 -6.01 -3.82 -8.76
C PHE A 39 -5.34 -4.49 -9.95
N SER A 40 -4.83 -3.67 -10.87
CA SER A 40 -4.06 -4.11 -12.04
C SER A 40 -3.03 -3.06 -12.44
N PHE A 41 -2.00 -3.48 -13.16
CA PHE A 41 -1.02 -2.58 -13.79
C PHE A 41 -0.35 -3.28 -14.96
N ASP A 42 0.21 -2.51 -15.89
CA ASP A 42 1.04 -3.06 -16.96
C ASP A 42 2.51 -3.06 -16.53
N HIS A 43 3.24 -4.10 -16.89
CA HIS A 43 4.68 -4.19 -16.68
C HIS A 43 5.41 -4.72 -17.92
N PRO A 44 6.74 -4.48 -18.04
CA PRO A 44 7.51 -5.01 -19.15
C PRO A 44 7.49 -6.55 -19.16
N GLU A 45 7.33 -7.14 -20.34
CA GLU A 45 7.52 -8.56 -20.54
C GLU A 45 8.96 -8.97 -20.15
N GLY A 46 9.11 -10.12 -19.50
CA GLY A 46 10.38 -10.63 -19.01
C GLY A 46 10.79 -10.13 -17.61
N TRP A 47 10.08 -9.15 -17.05
CA TRP A 47 10.18 -8.89 -15.61
C TRP A 47 9.51 -10.02 -14.84
N ALA A 48 10.12 -10.42 -13.73
CA ALA A 48 9.54 -11.42 -12.86
C ALA A 48 8.53 -10.76 -11.92
N LEU A 49 7.39 -11.44 -11.74
CA LEU A 49 6.34 -11.06 -10.82
C LEU A 49 6.22 -12.12 -9.72
N SER A 50 5.92 -11.68 -8.49
CA SER A 50 5.50 -12.54 -7.39
C SER A 50 4.18 -12.01 -6.85
N GLU A 51 3.23 -12.89 -6.60
CA GLU A 51 1.95 -12.56 -5.95
C GLU A 51 2.02 -12.93 -4.46
N GLY A 52 1.45 -12.09 -3.62
CA GLY A 52 1.37 -12.27 -2.17
C GLY A 52 0.16 -13.08 -1.72
N PRO A 53 -0.22 -13.01 -0.43
CA PRO A 53 0.38 -12.16 0.59
C PRO A 53 1.76 -12.67 1.06
N GLU A 54 2.72 -11.76 1.20
CA GLU A 54 4.04 -12.02 1.81
C GLU A 54 4.32 -10.99 2.91
N TRP A 55 4.76 -11.44 4.09
CA TRP A 55 5.18 -10.53 5.16
C TRP A 55 6.58 -9.96 4.86
N THR A 56 6.65 -8.73 4.37
CA THR A 56 7.93 -8.08 4.02
C THR A 56 8.66 -7.53 5.24
N TYR A 57 7.90 -7.13 6.26
CA TYR A 57 8.39 -6.80 7.60
C TYR A 57 7.26 -6.97 8.63
N ARG A 58 7.57 -6.79 9.92
CA ARG A 58 6.62 -6.96 11.04
C ARG A 58 5.23 -6.31 10.86
N TYR A 59 5.13 -5.28 10.04
CA TYR A 59 3.96 -4.42 9.87
C TYR A 59 3.64 -4.15 8.40
N GLY A 60 4.03 -5.05 7.50
CA GLY A 60 3.79 -4.88 6.07
C GLY A 60 3.52 -6.20 5.37
N GLU A 61 2.46 -6.20 4.58
CA GLU A 61 2.08 -7.29 3.70
C GLU A 61 2.29 -6.84 2.25
N GLY A 62 3.15 -7.54 1.53
CA GLY A 62 3.32 -7.41 0.10
C GLY A 62 2.22 -8.16 -0.63
N LEU A 63 1.49 -7.48 -1.51
CA LEU A 63 0.42 -8.03 -2.34
C LEU A 63 0.92 -8.45 -3.73
N ALA A 64 1.86 -7.69 -4.28
CA ALA A 64 2.57 -8.03 -5.51
C ALA A 64 3.98 -7.44 -5.49
N SER A 65 4.94 -8.17 -6.06
CA SER A 65 6.28 -7.66 -6.33
C SER A 65 6.70 -7.86 -7.77
N LEU A 66 7.57 -6.98 -8.25
CA LEU A 66 8.15 -6.99 -9.59
C LEU A 66 9.65 -6.78 -9.52
N ASN A 67 10.41 -7.44 -10.40
CA ASN A 67 11.82 -7.11 -10.60
C ASN A 67 12.31 -7.34 -12.03
N ASN A 68 13.29 -6.53 -12.44
CA ASN A 68 13.91 -6.61 -13.76
C ASN A 68 14.96 -7.74 -13.91
N GLN A 69 15.19 -8.51 -12.85
CA GLN A 69 16.21 -9.58 -12.84
C GLN A 69 15.65 -10.95 -13.27
N GLY A 70 14.33 -11.03 -13.51
CA GLY A 70 13.68 -12.29 -13.89
C GLY A 70 13.68 -13.34 -12.77
N ARG A 71 13.88 -12.93 -11.50
CA ARG A 71 13.88 -13.85 -10.35
C ARG A 71 12.50 -13.87 -9.72
N SER A 72 11.89 -15.05 -9.58
CA SER A 72 10.62 -15.26 -8.86
C SER A 72 10.68 -16.55 -8.02
N PRO A 73 10.12 -16.57 -6.80
CA PRO A 73 9.63 -15.40 -6.06
C PRO A 73 10.79 -14.51 -5.61
N PHE A 74 10.58 -13.19 -5.55
CA PHE A 74 11.56 -12.24 -5.03
C PHE A 74 10.87 -11.12 -4.26
N TRP A 75 11.18 -11.01 -2.97
CA TRP A 75 10.69 -9.99 -2.07
C TRP A 75 11.89 -9.36 -1.37
N LEU A 76 11.87 -8.03 -1.22
CA LEU A 76 12.79 -7.37 -0.30
C LEU A 76 12.18 -7.48 1.10
N THR A 77 12.89 -8.11 2.01
CA THR A 77 12.40 -8.34 3.38
C THR A 77 13.31 -7.69 4.41
N GLU A 78 12.86 -7.62 5.66
CA GLU A 78 13.71 -7.18 6.76
C GLU A 78 14.93 -8.09 6.92
N GLN A 79 16.08 -7.50 7.26
CA GLN A 79 17.33 -8.23 7.44
C GLN A 79 17.92 -7.93 8.80
N GLU A 80 18.50 -8.95 9.42
CA GLU A 80 19.33 -8.74 10.60
C GLU A 80 20.64 -8.04 10.17
N MET A 81 20.79 -6.78 10.60
CA MET A 81 21.94 -5.95 10.26
C MET A 81 23.05 -6.07 11.30
N LEU A 82 22.67 -6.25 12.56
CA LEU A 82 23.51 -6.56 13.72
C LEU A 82 22.75 -7.55 14.63
N PRO A 83 23.41 -8.26 15.57
CA PRO A 83 22.73 -9.18 16.47
C PRO A 83 21.53 -8.54 17.16
N ASN A 84 20.33 -9.10 16.94
CA ASN A 84 19.03 -8.60 17.42
C ASN A 84 18.60 -7.22 16.90
N GLN A 85 19.19 -6.73 15.81
CA GLN A 85 18.77 -5.49 15.14
C GLN A 85 18.36 -5.80 13.71
N TRP A 86 17.04 -5.82 13.50
CA TRP A 86 16.41 -6.03 12.22
C TRP A 86 16.11 -4.68 11.57
N GLU A 87 16.43 -4.55 10.29
CA GLU A 87 16.15 -3.35 9.51
C GLU A 87 15.28 -3.73 8.30
N TYR A 88 14.21 -2.97 8.09
CA TYR A 88 13.50 -2.90 6.82
C TYR A 88 13.77 -1.52 6.21
N GLY A 89 14.78 -1.45 5.34
CA GLY A 89 15.30 -0.16 4.90
C GLY A 89 16.48 -0.25 3.93
N PRO A 90 17.07 0.91 3.56
CA PRO A 90 18.09 1.00 2.52
C PRO A 90 19.28 0.07 2.75
N GLY A 91 19.73 -0.11 4.00
CA GLY A 91 20.84 -1.00 4.32
C GLY A 91 20.53 -2.46 4.03
N ALA A 92 19.33 -2.92 4.42
CA ALA A 92 18.84 -4.26 4.13
C ALA A 92 18.61 -4.48 2.63
N PHE A 93 18.06 -3.48 1.92
CA PHE A 93 17.74 -3.58 0.50
C PHE A 93 19.00 -3.62 -0.36
N LEU A 94 20.05 -2.87 -0.03
CA LEU A 94 21.32 -2.93 -0.74
C LEU A 94 22.01 -4.30 -0.65
N LYS A 95 21.70 -5.13 0.36
CA LYS A 95 22.22 -6.51 0.44
C LYS A 95 21.46 -7.48 -0.47
N GLN A 96 20.19 -7.19 -0.75
CA GLN A 96 19.27 -8.09 -1.44
C GLN A 96 19.11 -7.74 -2.93
N LEU A 97 19.01 -6.45 -3.25
CA LEU A 97 18.83 -5.93 -4.60
C LEU A 97 20.20 -5.81 -5.28
N PRO A 98 20.52 -6.57 -6.36
CA PRO A 98 21.80 -6.45 -7.06
C PRO A 98 21.96 -5.08 -7.74
N SER A 99 23.21 -4.73 -8.08
CA SER A 99 23.54 -3.52 -8.84
C SER A 99 22.83 -3.52 -10.20
N GLY A 100 22.21 -2.40 -10.59
CA GLY A 100 21.32 -2.31 -11.76
C GLY A 100 19.96 -2.98 -11.57
N GLY A 101 19.65 -3.43 -10.36
CA GLY A 101 18.38 -4.04 -10.00
C GLY A 101 17.27 -3.00 -9.87
N VAL A 102 16.10 -3.34 -10.41
CA VAL A 102 14.83 -2.65 -10.18
C VAL A 102 13.94 -3.59 -9.41
N TYR A 103 13.33 -3.09 -8.34
CA TYR A 103 12.31 -3.77 -7.56
C TYR A 103 11.12 -2.84 -7.37
N LEU A 104 9.91 -3.39 -7.46
CA LEU A 104 8.67 -2.69 -7.13
C LEU A 104 7.82 -3.59 -6.25
N GLU A 105 7.14 -2.98 -5.28
CA GLU A 105 6.22 -3.63 -4.37
C GLU A 105 4.92 -2.84 -4.30
N VAL A 106 3.82 -3.57 -4.36
CA VAL A 106 2.48 -3.12 -3.97
C VAL A 106 2.19 -3.80 -2.66
N GLY A 107 1.98 -3.04 -1.60
CA GLY A 107 1.76 -3.58 -0.27
C GLY A 107 0.77 -2.78 0.56
N LEU A 108 0.36 -3.39 1.66
CA LEU A 108 -0.43 -2.79 2.72
C LEU A 108 0.46 -2.61 3.96
N SER A 109 0.37 -1.45 4.58
CA SER A 109 1.03 -1.20 5.86
C SER A 109 0.05 -1.50 6.99
N TYR A 110 0.35 -2.54 7.78
CA TYR A 110 -0.41 -2.94 8.97
C TYR A 110 0.31 -2.44 10.22
N GLY A 111 -0.13 -1.33 10.80
CA GLY A 111 0.37 -0.85 12.10
C GLY A 111 -0.56 -1.19 13.26
N PRO A 112 -0.20 -0.83 14.52
CA PRO A 112 -1.21 -0.63 15.56
C PRO A 112 -2.33 0.26 15.01
N PRO A 113 -3.58 0.16 15.50
CA PRO A 113 -4.72 0.88 14.95
C PRO A 113 -4.31 2.31 14.65
N ILE A 114 -4.25 2.65 13.36
CA ILE A 114 -3.90 4.00 12.92
C ILE A 114 -4.83 4.90 13.72
N ARG A 115 -4.28 5.88 14.47
CA ARG A 115 -5.18 6.73 15.23
C ARG A 115 -6.13 7.35 14.23
N PRO A 116 -7.36 7.61 14.60
CA PRO A 116 -8.35 7.96 13.59
C PRO A 116 -8.04 9.26 12.81
N GLN A 117 -7.26 10.14 13.45
CA GLN A 117 -6.66 11.36 12.89
C GLN A 117 -5.43 11.13 11.98
N ASP A 118 -4.84 9.93 12.04
CA ASP A 118 -3.73 9.48 11.21
C ASP A 118 -4.25 8.76 9.94
N TYR A 119 -5.55 8.46 9.84
CA TYR A 119 -6.18 8.09 8.56
C TYR A 119 -6.25 9.35 7.69
N GLY A 120 -5.61 9.31 6.52
CA GLY A 120 -5.76 10.33 5.51
C GLY A 120 -7.16 10.30 4.88
N PRO A 121 -7.48 11.29 4.04
CA PRO A 121 -8.70 11.23 3.24
C PRO A 121 -8.66 10.01 2.32
N GLU A 122 -9.76 9.26 2.32
CA GLU A 122 -9.98 8.13 1.42
C GLU A 122 -9.79 8.55 -0.04
N MET A 123 -9.03 7.75 -0.77
CA MET A 123 -8.78 7.98 -2.19
C MET A 123 -9.92 7.41 -3.04
N GLU A 124 -10.74 8.31 -3.58
CA GLU A 124 -11.87 7.96 -4.45
C GLU A 124 -11.46 7.62 -5.89
N ALA A 125 -10.30 8.10 -6.35
CA ALA A 125 -9.86 7.89 -7.73
C ALA A 125 -9.53 6.41 -8.02
N SER A 126 -9.72 6.01 -9.29
CA SER A 126 -9.46 4.66 -9.79
C SER A 126 -8.03 4.46 -10.31
N ASP A 127 -7.20 5.50 -10.29
CA ASP A 127 -5.79 5.49 -10.73
C ASP A 127 -4.93 6.41 -9.87
N LEU A 128 -3.61 6.33 -10.00
CA LEU A 128 -2.65 7.06 -9.17
C LEU A 128 -2.36 8.50 -9.65
N SER A 129 -3.04 9.00 -10.68
CA SER A 129 -2.64 10.25 -11.37
C SER A 129 -2.60 11.48 -10.48
N SER A 130 -3.48 11.59 -9.49
CA SER A 130 -3.49 12.69 -8.52
C SER A 130 -2.33 12.60 -7.53
N LEU A 131 -1.94 11.40 -7.14
CA LEU A 131 -0.86 11.15 -6.18
C LEU A 131 0.52 11.31 -6.83
N MET A 132 0.65 10.90 -8.09
CA MET A 132 1.91 11.00 -8.84
C MET A 132 2.38 12.45 -9.04
N GLN A 133 1.49 13.44 -9.00
CA GLN A 133 1.86 14.86 -9.12
C GLN A 133 2.72 15.38 -7.96
N GLY A 134 2.67 14.70 -6.80
CA GLY A 134 3.45 15.04 -5.61
C GLY A 134 4.61 14.07 -5.31
N ALA A 135 4.75 13.00 -6.10
CA ALA A 135 5.79 11.99 -5.89
C ALA A 135 6.99 12.25 -6.80
N ASP A 136 8.19 12.16 -6.25
CA ASP A 136 9.45 12.33 -6.97
C ASP A 136 10.46 11.24 -6.55
N TRP A 137 11.49 11.05 -7.36
CA TRP A 137 12.59 10.15 -7.06
C TRP A 137 13.45 10.70 -5.93
N GLU A 138 13.65 9.90 -4.89
CA GLU A 138 14.56 10.20 -3.78
C GLU A 138 15.82 9.34 -3.87
N THR A 139 16.99 9.98 -3.78
CA THR A 139 18.26 9.26 -3.64
C THR A 139 18.53 8.98 -2.16
N LEU A 140 18.57 7.70 -1.82
CA LEU A 140 18.87 7.17 -0.50
C LEU A 140 20.35 6.76 -0.40
N MET A 141 20.72 6.18 0.74
CA MET A 141 22.07 5.68 1.00
C MET A 141 22.55 4.69 -0.08
N GLY A 142 23.84 4.77 -0.43
CA GLY A 142 24.51 3.78 -1.28
C GLY A 142 24.07 3.78 -2.75
N GLY A 143 23.53 4.90 -3.25
CA GLY A 143 23.05 5.01 -4.63
C GLY A 143 21.74 4.26 -4.88
N LEU A 144 21.01 3.91 -3.82
CA LEU A 144 19.66 3.36 -3.94
C LEU A 144 18.69 4.52 -4.17
N GLN A 145 17.91 4.47 -5.22
CA GLN A 145 16.84 5.44 -5.49
C GLN A 145 15.49 4.84 -5.12
N ARG A 146 14.56 5.67 -4.67
CA ARG A 146 13.20 5.29 -4.29
C ARG A 146 12.17 6.17 -4.98
N TYR A 147 11.10 5.56 -5.48
CA TYR A 147 9.86 6.24 -5.86
C TYR A 147 8.74 5.62 -5.04
N GLN A 148 7.94 6.45 -4.34
CA GLN A 148 6.97 5.95 -3.38
C GLN A 148 5.69 6.76 -3.41
N VAL A 149 4.56 6.05 -3.39
CA VAL A 149 3.22 6.62 -3.26
C VAL A 149 2.50 5.91 -2.11
N ARG A 150 1.96 6.68 -1.17
CA ARG A 150 1.19 6.19 -0.03
C ARG A 150 -0.14 6.91 0.04
N PHE A 151 -1.20 6.17 0.35
CA PHE A 151 -2.57 6.69 0.39
C PHE A 151 -3.48 5.72 1.13
N ASP A 152 -4.65 6.21 1.52
CA ASP A 152 -5.71 5.40 2.10
C ASP A 152 -6.72 5.04 1.01
N LYS A 153 -7.04 3.75 0.89
CA LYS A 153 -8.10 3.27 0.01
C LYS A 153 -8.74 2.01 0.58
N TRP A 154 -10.06 1.97 0.54
CA TRP A 154 -10.95 0.99 1.13
C TRP A 154 -10.61 0.72 2.59
N GLY A 155 -10.39 1.79 3.36
CA GLY A 155 -10.03 1.70 4.78
C GLY A 155 -8.68 1.01 5.05
N ARG A 156 -7.82 0.88 4.04
CA ARG A 156 -6.47 0.30 4.15
C ARG A 156 -5.42 1.33 3.78
N TRP A 157 -4.25 1.24 4.43
CA TRP A 157 -3.10 2.07 4.10
C TRP A 157 -2.24 1.41 3.03
N TRP A 158 -2.38 1.88 1.80
CA TRP A 158 -1.63 1.38 0.65
C TRP A 158 -0.25 2.01 0.57
N ASN A 159 0.72 1.18 0.17
CA ASN A 159 2.09 1.59 -0.05
C ASN A 159 2.61 0.95 -1.35
N LEU A 160 2.78 1.79 -2.38
CA LEU A 160 3.41 1.40 -3.62
C LEU A 160 4.80 2.00 -3.65
N VAL A 161 5.82 1.15 -3.76
CA VAL A 161 7.21 1.59 -3.69
C VAL A 161 8.07 0.89 -4.73
N ALA A 162 8.97 1.63 -5.35
CA ALA A 162 10.00 1.11 -6.23
C ALA A 162 11.38 1.49 -5.71
N TYR A 163 12.33 0.57 -5.86
CA TYR A 163 13.74 0.71 -5.50
C TYR A 163 14.63 0.39 -6.69
N LEU A 164 15.53 1.31 -7.01
CA LEU A 164 16.48 1.20 -8.11
C LEU A 164 17.88 1.28 -7.54
N ARG A 165 18.70 0.24 -7.75
CA ARG A 165 20.10 0.26 -7.31
C ARG A 165 21.01 0.60 -8.47
N GLU A 166 21.91 1.55 -8.24
CA GLU A 166 22.93 1.93 -9.24
C GLU A 166 23.72 0.73 -9.82
N PRO A 167 24.13 0.80 -11.10
CA PRO A 167 23.88 1.89 -12.03
C PRO A 167 22.43 1.87 -12.57
N VAL A 168 21.75 3.00 -12.47
CA VAL A 168 20.38 3.20 -12.97
C VAL A 168 20.43 3.74 -14.39
N GLN A 169 19.64 3.17 -15.31
CA GLN A 169 19.45 3.75 -16.64
C GLN A 169 18.21 4.63 -16.65
N ASP A 170 18.20 5.71 -17.46
CA ASP A 170 17.02 6.58 -17.63
C ASP A 170 15.76 5.77 -18.00
N GLU A 171 15.95 4.66 -18.74
CA GLU A 171 14.88 3.74 -19.12
C GLU A 171 14.25 3.01 -17.93
N ASP A 172 14.99 2.77 -16.84
CA ASP A 172 14.49 2.04 -15.68
C ASP A 172 13.48 2.89 -14.89
N GLN A 173 13.81 4.17 -14.67
CA GLN A 173 12.88 5.14 -14.04
C GLN A 173 11.61 5.30 -14.88
N SER A 174 11.76 5.51 -16.20
CA SER A 174 10.62 5.65 -17.12
C SER A 174 9.73 4.40 -17.15
N ARG A 175 10.30 3.20 -17.02
CA ARG A 175 9.52 1.95 -16.92
C ARG A 175 8.71 1.90 -15.63
N VAL A 176 9.31 2.25 -14.49
CA VAL A 176 8.60 2.30 -13.20
C VAL A 176 7.48 3.32 -13.24
N GLU A 177 7.74 4.53 -13.71
CA GLU A 177 6.72 5.57 -13.84
C GLU A 177 5.57 5.12 -14.74
N ARG A 178 5.86 4.39 -15.82
CA ARG A 178 4.81 3.80 -16.66
C ARG A 178 3.99 2.74 -15.92
N ILE A 179 4.60 1.89 -15.10
CA ILE A 179 3.88 0.93 -14.26
C ILE A 179 2.90 1.69 -13.34
N PHE A 180 3.36 2.72 -12.63
CA PHE A 180 2.51 3.55 -11.77
C PHE A 180 1.39 4.27 -12.57
N ASN A 181 1.68 4.77 -13.76
CA ASN A 181 0.69 5.43 -14.63
C ASN A 181 -0.38 4.47 -15.18
N THR A 182 -0.08 3.18 -15.30
CA THR A 182 -1.02 2.14 -15.74
C THR A 182 -1.73 1.46 -14.59
N PHE A 183 -1.37 1.79 -13.34
CA PHE A 183 -2.00 1.22 -12.15
C PHE A 183 -3.48 1.63 -12.07
N ARG A 184 -4.36 0.64 -11.95
CA ARG A 184 -5.81 0.83 -11.86
C ARG A 184 -6.36 0.03 -10.70
N PHE A 185 -7.31 0.63 -10.01
CA PHE A 185 -8.22 -0.08 -9.12
C PHE A 185 -9.50 -0.44 -9.88
N ASP A 186 -10.06 -1.60 -9.57
CA ASP A 186 -11.43 -1.91 -9.97
C ASP A 186 -12.43 -1.02 -9.20
N SER A 187 -13.73 -1.19 -9.48
CA SER A 187 -14.77 -0.64 -8.62
C SER A 187 -14.62 -1.17 -7.19
N ILE A 188 -15.15 -0.40 -6.22
CA ILE A 188 -15.19 -0.82 -4.81
C ILE A 188 -15.64 -2.29 -4.72
N PRO A 189 -14.88 -3.14 -4.01
CA PRO A 189 -15.24 -4.55 -3.88
C PRO A 189 -16.56 -4.69 -3.14
N ALA A 190 -17.50 -5.45 -3.72
CA ALA A 190 -18.74 -5.77 -3.04
C ALA A 190 -18.42 -6.54 -1.75
N GLY A 191 -18.97 -6.07 -0.63
CA GLY A 191 -18.72 -6.66 0.69
C GLY A 191 -17.38 -6.28 1.32
N ASP A 192 -16.67 -5.24 0.86
CA ASP A 192 -15.45 -4.77 1.53
C ASP A 192 -15.77 -4.15 2.90
N GLU A 193 -15.38 -4.84 3.97
CA GLU A 193 -15.75 -4.47 5.34
C GLU A 193 -15.08 -3.17 5.80
N LEU A 194 -13.80 -2.97 5.46
CA LEU A 194 -13.04 -1.80 5.88
C LEU A 194 -13.55 -0.52 5.21
N TRP A 195 -13.82 -0.58 3.91
CA TRP A 195 -14.49 0.50 3.21
C TRP A 195 -15.89 0.77 3.77
N ALA A 196 -16.69 -0.29 3.98
CA ALA A 196 -18.04 -0.14 4.52
C ALA A 196 -18.05 0.53 5.90
N ILE A 197 -17.08 0.21 6.77
CA ILE A 197 -16.88 0.90 8.05
C ILE A 197 -16.61 2.38 7.82
N GLY A 198 -15.72 2.72 6.88
CA GLY A 198 -15.40 4.10 6.51
C GLY A 198 -16.63 4.89 6.07
N GLU A 199 -17.47 4.30 5.22
CA GLU A 199 -18.73 4.92 4.80
C GLU A 199 -19.71 5.06 5.96
N ALA A 200 -19.92 4.01 6.75
CA ALA A 200 -20.84 4.03 7.87
C ALA A 200 -20.44 5.05 8.95
N LYS A 201 -19.13 5.28 9.19
CA LYS A 201 -18.63 6.31 10.10
C LYS A 201 -19.09 7.71 9.73
N LYS A 202 -19.24 8.03 8.43
CA LYS A 202 -19.72 9.34 7.96
C LYS A 202 -21.16 9.66 8.41
N HIS A 203 -21.93 8.62 8.80
CA HIS A 203 -23.31 8.72 9.25
C HIS A 203 -23.48 8.74 10.77
N LEU A 204 -22.41 8.52 11.54
CA LEU A 204 -22.45 8.67 12.99
C LEU A 204 -22.60 10.15 13.39
N PRO A 205 -23.25 10.45 14.54
CA PRO A 205 -23.28 11.81 15.05
C PRO A 205 -21.87 12.36 15.28
N SER A 206 -21.59 13.58 14.84
CA SER A 206 -20.25 14.18 14.94
C SER A 206 -19.76 14.34 16.38
N THR A 207 -20.67 14.47 17.35
CA THR A 207 -20.37 14.49 18.80
C THR A 207 -19.71 13.20 19.27
N MET A 208 -20.02 12.07 18.65
CA MET A 208 -19.47 10.76 19.00
C MET A 208 -18.02 10.58 18.59
N ARG A 209 -17.49 11.50 17.77
CA ARG A 209 -16.14 11.41 17.21
C ARG A 209 -15.97 10.07 16.47
N PRO A 210 -16.63 9.89 15.30
CA PRO A 210 -16.68 8.61 14.57
C PRO A 210 -15.32 7.98 14.34
N GLU A 211 -14.30 8.83 14.26
CA GLU A 211 -12.93 8.43 14.12
C GLU A 211 -12.53 7.48 15.28
N ARG A 212 -12.95 7.73 16.53
CA ARG A 212 -12.61 6.97 17.75
C ARG A 212 -13.20 5.55 17.86
N PHE A 213 -13.87 5.05 16.84
CA PHE A 213 -14.36 3.68 16.80
C PHE A 213 -13.32 2.78 16.12
N PRO A 214 -12.53 1.98 16.89
CA PRO A 214 -11.56 1.06 16.31
C PRO A 214 -12.29 -0.10 15.61
N TYR A 215 -11.68 -0.65 14.57
CA TYR A 215 -12.12 -1.91 13.97
C TYR A 215 -11.22 -3.04 14.45
N THR A 216 -11.84 -4.08 15.02
CA THR A 216 -11.15 -5.21 15.63
C THR A 216 -11.47 -6.48 14.87
N GLN A 217 -10.98 -6.64 13.64
CA GLN A 217 -11.04 -7.93 12.96
C GLN A 217 -9.88 -8.82 13.43
N GLY A 218 -10.19 -10.01 13.94
CA GLY A 218 -9.19 -11.05 14.19
C GLY A 218 -8.31 -10.89 15.44
N MET A 219 -8.34 -9.77 16.16
CA MET A 219 -7.70 -9.69 17.48
C MET A 219 -8.60 -10.29 18.57
N VAL A 220 -8.59 -11.63 18.67
CA VAL A 220 -9.00 -12.32 19.89
C VAL A 220 -7.82 -12.28 20.85
N GLY A 221 -7.70 -11.18 21.60
CA GLY A 221 -6.65 -11.00 22.59
C GLY A 221 -6.74 -9.63 23.25
N GLU A 222 -6.30 -9.53 24.51
CA GLU A 222 -6.32 -8.33 25.36
C GLU A 222 -5.80 -7.04 24.70
N GLU A 223 -5.07 -7.13 23.57
CA GLU A 223 -4.54 -6.00 22.81
C GLU A 223 -5.55 -5.28 21.91
N ALA A 224 -6.70 -5.91 21.56
CA ALA A 224 -7.84 -5.20 20.96
C ALA A 224 -8.46 -4.17 21.91
N MET A 225 -8.12 -4.26 23.21
CA MET A 225 -8.67 -3.44 24.29
C MET A 225 -7.78 -2.26 24.67
N VAL A 226 -6.90 -1.80 23.78
CA VAL A 226 -6.33 -0.46 23.90
C VAL A 226 -7.38 0.55 23.43
N GLY A 227 -8.45 0.69 24.22
CA GLY A 227 -9.22 1.92 24.22
C GLY A 227 -8.26 3.08 24.50
N GLU A 228 -8.52 4.28 23.97
CA GLU A 228 -7.80 5.47 24.41
C GLU A 228 -7.79 5.49 25.96
N GLU A 229 -6.65 5.20 26.58
CA GLU A 229 -6.38 5.49 27.99
C GLU A 229 -6.59 6.99 28.17
N GLY A 230 -7.80 7.38 28.56
CA GLY A 230 -8.14 8.80 28.61
C GLY A 230 -9.35 9.16 29.43
N LYS A 231 -10.34 8.27 29.59
CA LYS A 231 -11.44 8.47 30.53
C LYS A 231 -11.87 7.13 31.11
N GLU A 232 -11.73 6.96 32.42
CA GLU A 232 -12.18 5.77 33.13
C GLU A 232 -13.62 5.42 32.71
N GLY A 233 -13.78 4.24 32.09
CA GLY A 233 -15.06 3.60 31.89
C GLY A 233 -15.81 3.95 30.60
N VAL A 234 -15.20 4.46 29.52
CA VAL A 234 -15.86 4.53 28.19
C VAL A 234 -15.17 3.59 27.21
N PHE A 235 -15.94 2.76 26.50
CA PHE A 235 -15.44 1.90 25.42
C PHE A 235 -16.13 2.20 24.08
N ARG A 236 -15.40 2.00 22.99
CA ARG A 236 -15.88 2.14 21.61
C ARG A 236 -15.43 0.92 20.81
N GLN A 237 -16.30 0.37 20.00
CA GLN A 237 -16.02 -0.83 19.20
C GLN A 237 -16.72 -0.73 17.84
N THR A 238 -16.05 -1.20 16.79
CA THR A 238 -16.66 -1.44 15.48
C THR A 238 -16.61 -2.92 15.16
N GLU A 239 -17.75 -3.45 14.76
CA GLU A 239 -17.86 -4.77 14.13
C GLU A 239 -18.36 -4.60 12.71
N ALA A 240 -17.87 -5.43 11.80
CA ALA A 240 -18.40 -5.54 10.46
C ALA A 240 -18.62 -7.01 10.13
N GLN A 241 -19.72 -7.29 9.45
CA GLN A 241 -20.07 -8.62 9.01
C GLN A 241 -20.60 -8.54 7.59
N ARG A 242 -19.91 -9.22 6.67
CA ARG A 242 -20.44 -9.44 5.33
C ARG A 242 -21.74 -10.26 5.35
N ILE A 243 -22.77 -9.76 4.68
CA ILE A 243 -24.03 -10.45 4.40
C ILE A 243 -24.26 -10.39 2.88
N GLU A 244 -23.99 -11.50 2.19
CA GLU A 244 -23.98 -11.56 0.72
C GLU A 244 -23.00 -10.52 0.13
N ASP A 245 -23.51 -9.55 -0.63
CA ASP A 245 -22.73 -8.46 -1.24
C ASP A 245 -22.73 -7.17 -0.40
N ASP A 246 -23.43 -7.18 0.73
CA ASP A 246 -23.55 -6.04 1.64
C ASP A 246 -22.73 -6.28 2.91
N VAL A 247 -22.53 -5.22 3.69
CA VAL A 247 -21.85 -5.28 4.98
C VAL A 247 -22.74 -4.67 6.06
N MET A 248 -22.96 -5.42 7.13
CA MET A 248 -23.54 -4.90 8.36
C MET A 248 -22.42 -4.34 9.23
N VAL A 249 -22.48 -3.05 9.52
CA VAL A 249 -21.51 -2.36 10.38
C VAL A 249 -22.20 -1.97 11.68
N THR A 250 -21.64 -2.41 12.80
CA THR A 250 -22.14 -2.09 14.14
C THR A 250 -21.11 -1.23 14.87
N PHE A 251 -21.52 -0.05 15.30
CA PHE A 251 -20.75 0.79 16.21
C PHE A 251 -21.35 0.70 17.60
N THR A 252 -20.54 0.29 18.58
CA THR A 252 -20.93 0.19 19.98
C THR A 252 -20.20 1.24 20.79
N TYR A 253 -20.94 2.05 21.54
CA TYR A 253 -20.42 3.01 22.51
C TYR A 253 -20.97 2.65 23.89
N GLY A 254 -20.10 2.38 24.86
CA GLY A 254 -20.51 2.11 26.24
C GLY A 254 -19.78 2.95 27.26
N TRP A 255 -20.41 3.13 28.43
CA TRP A 255 -19.88 3.89 29.55
C TRP A 255 -20.11 3.19 30.91
N GLY A 256 -19.38 3.58 31.95
CA GLY A 256 -19.54 3.06 33.31
C GLY A 256 -19.04 1.63 33.55
N GLY A 257 -18.08 1.13 32.76
CA GLY A 257 -17.43 -0.18 32.94
C GLY A 257 -17.10 -0.89 31.62
N TRP A 258 -16.20 -1.86 31.66
CA TRP A 258 -15.56 -2.44 30.46
C TRP A 258 -16.14 -3.78 29.99
N GLU A 259 -17.06 -4.39 30.73
CA GLU A 259 -17.28 -5.84 30.59
C GLU A 259 -18.48 -6.26 29.72
N GLU A 260 -19.42 -5.38 29.35
CA GLU A 260 -20.54 -5.76 28.46
C GLU A 260 -21.39 -4.54 28.09
N CYS A 261 -21.97 -4.54 26.89
CA CYS A 261 -22.93 -3.54 26.42
C CYS A 261 -24.26 -3.68 27.18
N HIS A 262 -24.35 -3.10 28.38
CA HIS A 262 -25.57 -3.13 29.19
C HIS A 262 -26.55 -2.03 28.72
N PRO A 263 -27.87 -2.29 28.62
CA PRO A 263 -28.82 -1.40 27.93
C PRO A 263 -28.94 0.03 28.47
N ASP A 264 -28.60 0.25 29.74
CA ASP A 264 -28.67 1.56 30.42
C ASP A 264 -27.38 2.39 30.28
N ARG A 265 -26.30 1.78 29.79
CA ARG A 265 -24.96 2.38 29.71
C ARG A 265 -24.24 2.04 28.40
N CYS A 266 -25.01 1.72 27.38
CA CYS A 266 -24.50 1.39 26.07
C CYS A 266 -25.48 1.86 24.99
N HIS A 267 -24.92 2.23 23.85
CA HIS A 267 -25.63 2.63 22.65
C HIS A 267 -25.03 1.96 21.43
N GLN A 268 -25.88 1.55 20.49
CA GLN A 268 -25.47 0.88 19.27
C GLN A 268 -26.13 1.51 18.05
N TRP A 269 -25.32 1.76 17.02
CA TRP A 269 -25.76 2.09 15.67
C TRP A 269 -25.42 0.92 14.75
N VAL A 270 -26.41 0.44 14.03
CA VAL A 270 -26.26 -0.65 13.08
C VAL A 270 -26.62 -0.13 11.70
N PHE A 271 -25.64 -0.16 10.79
CA PHE A 271 -25.78 0.25 9.42
C PHE A 271 -25.68 -0.94 8.48
N ARG A 272 -26.44 -0.93 7.39
CA ARG A 272 -26.22 -1.76 6.22
C ARG A 272 -25.56 -0.91 5.15
N VAL A 273 -24.38 -1.30 4.70
CA VAL A 273 -23.70 -0.69 3.56
C VAL A 273 -23.85 -1.63 2.38
N THR A 274 -24.52 -1.14 1.33
CA THR A 274 -24.78 -1.95 0.14
C THR A 274 -23.57 -2.02 -0.77
N ALA A 275 -23.55 -3.00 -1.67
CA ALA A 275 -22.54 -3.09 -2.76
C ALA A 275 -22.44 -1.83 -3.64
N LYS A 276 -23.44 -0.94 -3.60
CA LYS A 276 -23.46 0.33 -4.36
C LYS A 276 -22.98 1.53 -3.54
N GLY A 277 -22.64 1.35 -2.26
CA GLY A 277 -22.26 2.43 -1.36
C GLY A 277 -23.42 3.19 -0.73
N GLU A 278 -24.65 2.68 -0.86
CA GLU A 278 -25.75 3.22 -0.05
C GLU A 278 -25.59 2.76 1.40
N VAL A 279 -25.59 3.72 2.34
CA VAL A 279 -25.54 3.48 3.79
C VAL A 279 -26.93 3.67 4.39
N ILE A 280 -27.46 2.61 5.00
CA ILE A 280 -28.82 2.57 5.55
C ILE A 280 -28.73 2.30 7.05
N LEU A 281 -29.28 3.19 7.89
CA LEU A 281 -29.44 2.91 9.32
C LEU A 281 -30.52 1.84 9.50
N VAL A 282 -30.12 0.65 9.97
CA VAL A 282 -31.01 -0.49 10.20
C VAL A 282 -31.60 -0.45 11.59
N SER A 283 -30.79 -0.13 12.59
CA SER A 283 -31.25 0.06 13.97
C SER A 283 -30.36 1.00 14.75
N GLU A 284 -30.98 1.74 15.66
CA GLU A 284 -30.34 2.53 16.70
C GLU A 284 -30.98 2.13 18.03
N SER A 285 -30.17 1.72 19.01
CA SER A 285 -30.70 1.16 20.26
C SER A 285 -29.78 1.37 21.45
N GLY A 286 -30.32 1.19 22.65
CA GLY A 286 -29.61 1.42 23.92
C GLY A 286 -29.93 2.78 24.54
N ALA A 287 -29.20 3.13 25.59
CA ALA A 287 -29.34 4.41 26.28
C ALA A 287 -28.74 5.54 25.44
N THR A 288 -29.23 6.77 25.58
CA THR A 288 -28.64 7.94 24.92
C THR A 288 -27.23 8.18 25.46
N PRO A 289 -26.18 8.20 24.61
CA PRO A 289 -24.83 8.58 25.01
C PRO A 289 -24.83 9.88 25.80
N PRO A 290 -24.09 9.97 26.93
CA PRO A 290 -23.96 11.21 27.69
C PRO A 290 -23.23 12.32 26.92
N GLU A 291 -22.59 11.98 25.79
CA GLU A 291 -21.89 12.90 24.89
C GLU A 291 -22.80 13.47 23.77
N LEU A 292 -24.04 12.96 23.62
CA LEU A 292 -25.07 13.52 22.73
C LEU A 292 -25.91 14.58 23.44
#